data_AF-A0A9Q0IEX6-F1
#
_entry.id   AF-A0A9Q0IEX6-F1
#
_cell.length_a   1.000
_cell.length_b   1.000
_cell.length_c   1.000
_cell.angle_alpha   90.00
_cell.angle_beta   90.00
_cell.angle_gamma   90.00
#
_symmetry.space_group_name_H-M   'P 1'
#
loop_
_entity.id
_entity.type
_entity.pdbx_description
1 polymer ?
#
loop_
_entity_poly.entity_id
_entity_poly.type
_entity_poly.pdbx_seq_one_letter_code
_entity_poly.pdbx_strand_id
1 'polypeptide(L)'
;MSVVLVQVTGKLLQSSLTKEGETVLLDQRNVSFQVDPSSDSPFLILPPTFYHTIDDSSPLRAWAAKGGGWTDPELADFELLVILSATVELTSATCQVRTSYLPDQILWGYEFPPVVSLSPSGKYVADFAFFDKEAKTKITPLFKQFKLI
;
A
#
# COMPACT_ATOMS: atom_id res chain seq x y z
N MET A 1 -10.05 20.78 6.32
CA MET A 1 -9.23 21.17 5.14
C MET A 1 -9.39 20.05 4.14
N SER A 2 -9.99 20.35 2.99
CA SER A 2 -10.24 19.35 1.94
C SER A 2 -9.04 19.25 1.01
N VAL A 3 -8.77 18.05 0.52
CA VAL A 3 -7.77 17.79 -0.53
C VAL A 3 -8.43 17.10 -1.71
N VAL A 4 -7.93 17.37 -2.90
CA VAL A 4 -8.40 16.84 -4.18
C VAL A 4 -7.23 16.23 -4.95
N LEU A 5 -7.53 15.47 -6.02
CA LEU A 5 -6.52 14.85 -6.88
C LEU A 5 -5.56 13.96 -6.08
N VAL A 6 -6.12 13.17 -5.17
CA VAL A 6 -5.35 12.28 -4.30
C VAL A 6 -4.84 11.11 -5.11
N GLN A 7 -3.52 10.93 -5.12
CA GLN A 7 -2.85 9.83 -5.79
C GLN A 7 -1.86 9.16 -4.84
N VAL A 8 -1.89 7.83 -4.80
CA VAL A 8 -0.88 7.02 -4.12
C VAL A 8 -0.02 6.30 -5.15
N THR A 9 1.29 6.38 -4.97
CA THR A 9 2.28 5.69 -5.79
C THR A 9 3.32 5.04 -4.89
N GLY A 10 4.00 4.01 -5.39
CA GLY A 10 5.13 3.45 -4.69
C GLY A 10 6.36 3.21 -5.55
N LYS A 11 7.46 3.01 -4.85
CA LYS A 11 8.75 2.61 -5.39
C LYS A 11 9.25 1.43 -4.57
N LEU A 12 9.50 0.32 -5.23
CA LEU A 12 10.27 -0.78 -4.66
C LEU A 12 11.74 -0.45 -4.83
N LEU A 13 12.43 -0.22 -3.72
CA LEU A 13 13.84 0.13 -3.65
C LEU A 13 14.63 -1.14 -3.32
N GLN A 14 15.60 -1.51 -4.15
CA GLN A 14 16.40 -2.72 -3.96
C GLN A 14 17.80 -2.55 -4.59
N SER A 15 18.82 -3.21 -4.04
CA SER A 15 20.11 -3.32 -4.73
C SER A 15 20.03 -4.41 -5.81
N SER A 16 20.63 -4.19 -6.98
CA SER A 16 20.65 -5.19 -8.06
C SER A 16 22.00 -5.26 -8.76
N LEU A 17 22.25 -6.38 -9.43
CA LEU A 17 23.40 -6.56 -10.30
C LEU A 17 22.94 -6.54 -11.76
N THR A 18 23.53 -5.68 -12.57
CA THR A 18 23.23 -5.62 -14.01
C THR A 18 23.79 -6.83 -14.75
N LYS A 19 23.35 -7.04 -15.99
CA LYS A 19 23.86 -8.14 -16.84
C LYS A 19 25.35 -7.99 -17.15
N GLU A 20 25.84 -6.75 -17.06
CA GLU A 20 27.21 -6.34 -17.32
C GLU A 20 28.11 -6.50 -16.08
N GLY A 21 27.54 -6.92 -14.93
CA GLY A 21 28.26 -7.14 -13.68
C GLY A 21 28.47 -5.88 -12.83
N GLU A 22 27.71 -4.81 -13.11
CA GLU A 22 27.75 -3.59 -12.30
C GLU A 22 26.71 -3.65 -11.18
N THR A 23 27.12 -3.28 -9.96
CA THR A 23 26.20 -3.20 -8.82
C THR A 23 25.47 -1.86 -8.83
N VAL A 24 24.14 -1.91 -8.93
CA VAL A 24 23.23 -0.77 -8.73
C VAL A 24 22.78 -0.78 -7.28
N LEU A 25 23.23 0.20 -6.50
CA LEU A 25 22.91 0.30 -5.07
C LEU A 25 21.44 0.67 -4.79
N LEU A 26 20.78 1.31 -5.75
CA LEU A 26 19.39 1.76 -5.61
C LEU A 26 18.65 1.61 -6.94
N ASP A 27 18.24 0.38 -7.25
CA ASP A 27 17.22 0.13 -8.27
C ASP A 27 15.85 0.55 -7.75
N GLN A 28 15.04 1.16 -8.62
CA GLN A 28 13.73 1.70 -8.27
C GLN A 28 12.68 1.23 -9.26
N ARG A 29 11.81 0.33 -8.82
CA ARG A 29 10.71 -0.19 -9.63
C ARG A 29 9.38 0.40 -9.20
N ASN A 30 8.56 0.81 -10.16
CA ASN A 30 7.27 1.43 -9.88
C ASN A 30 6.29 0.41 -9.28
N VAL A 31 5.53 0.85 -8.28
CA VAL A 31 4.41 0.11 -7.69
C VAL A 31 3.16 0.99 -7.82
N SER A 32 2.17 0.52 -8.57
CA SER A 32 0.90 1.22 -8.74
C SER A 32 -0.06 0.85 -7.62
N PHE A 33 -0.78 1.84 -7.10
CA PHE A 33 -1.85 1.64 -6.13
C PHE A 33 -3.18 2.06 -6.71
N GLN A 34 -4.21 1.33 -6.34
CA GLN A 34 -5.60 1.64 -6.60
C GLN A 34 -6.28 1.90 -5.27
N VAL A 35 -7.18 2.86 -5.22
CA VAL A 35 -8.19 2.91 -4.16
C VAL A 35 -9.40 2.11 -4.63
N ASP A 36 -10.30 1.76 -3.71
CA ASP A 36 -11.57 1.06 -3.96
C ASP A 36 -12.11 1.27 -5.41
N PRO A 37 -12.49 0.22 -6.18
CA PRO A 37 -12.66 0.30 -7.64
C PRO A 37 -13.68 1.32 -8.16
N SER A 38 -14.44 1.97 -7.29
CA SER A 38 -15.49 2.92 -7.64
C SER A 38 -15.07 4.40 -7.63
N SER A 39 -13.80 4.76 -7.37
CA SER A 39 -13.40 6.18 -7.31
C SER A 39 -11.96 6.46 -7.76
N ASP A 40 -11.79 7.39 -8.71
CA ASP A 40 -10.47 7.87 -9.15
C ASP A 40 -9.84 8.90 -8.18
N SER A 41 -10.59 9.42 -7.21
CA SER A 41 -10.10 10.37 -6.21
C SER A 41 -10.83 10.14 -4.89
N PRO A 42 -10.24 9.38 -3.94
CA PRO A 42 -10.91 9.03 -2.70
C PRO A 42 -11.17 10.26 -1.84
N PHE A 43 -12.31 10.26 -1.18
CA PHE A 43 -12.66 11.30 -0.23
C PHE A 43 -12.02 10.99 1.13
N LEU A 44 -10.93 11.70 1.47
CA LEU A 44 -10.11 11.46 2.66
C LEU A 44 -10.75 11.92 4.00
N ILE A 45 -12.08 12.01 4.08
CA ILE A 45 -12.75 12.20 5.39
C ILE A 45 -12.68 10.92 6.22
N LEU A 46 -12.66 9.76 5.56
CA LEU A 46 -12.47 8.45 6.17
C LEU A 46 -11.15 7.86 5.68
N PRO A 47 -10.45 7.05 6.49
CA PRO A 47 -9.28 6.31 6.05
C PRO A 47 -9.62 5.43 4.83
N PRO A 48 -9.11 5.72 3.62
CA PRO A 48 -9.20 4.77 2.53
C PRO A 48 -8.23 3.62 2.77
N THR A 49 -8.44 2.51 2.06
CA THR A 49 -7.42 1.48 1.93
C THR A 49 -6.93 1.46 0.50
N PHE A 50 -5.61 1.52 0.31
CA PHE A 50 -4.99 1.43 -1.01
C PHE A 50 -4.51 0.01 -1.28
N TYR A 51 -4.59 -0.37 -2.55
CA TYR A 51 -4.37 -1.73 -2.99
C TYR A 51 -3.35 -1.78 -4.11
N HIS A 52 -2.34 -2.62 -3.96
CA HIS A 52 -1.51 -3.04 -5.07
C HIS A 52 -1.91 -4.44 -5.52
N THR A 53 -2.22 -4.59 -6.80
CA THR A 53 -2.49 -5.89 -7.41
C THR A 53 -1.17 -6.57 -7.76
N ILE A 54 -0.89 -7.72 -7.17
CA ILE A 54 0.27 -8.53 -7.55
C ILE A 54 -0.09 -9.42 -8.73
N ASP A 55 0.05 -8.88 -9.92
CA ASP A 55 -0.03 -9.63 -11.16
C ASP A 55 1.35 -9.95 -11.72
N ASP A 56 1.38 -10.42 -12.97
CA ASP A 56 2.60 -10.82 -13.67
C ASP A 56 3.61 -9.67 -13.86
N SER A 57 3.14 -8.42 -13.79
CA SER A 57 3.94 -7.21 -13.94
C SER A 57 4.42 -6.62 -12.62
N SER A 58 3.88 -7.09 -11.48
CA SER A 58 4.24 -6.56 -10.16
C SER A 58 5.69 -6.85 -9.80
N PRO A 59 6.45 -5.85 -9.33
CA PRO A 59 7.83 -6.06 -8.89
C PRO A 59 7.93 -6.88 -7.59
N LEU A 60 6.81 -7.05 -6.87
CA LEU A 60 6.69 -7.85 -5.64
C LEU A 60 6.32 -9.32 -5.91
N ARG A 61 6.04 -9.70 -7.17
CA ARG A 61 5.54 -11.05 -7.52
C ARG A 61 6.42 -12.19 -7.04
N ALA A 62 7.73 -12.09 -7.23
CA ALA A 62 8.66 -13.16 -6.86
C ALA A 62 8.66 -13.39 -5.34
N TRP A 63 8.76 -12.30 -4.57
CA TRP A 63 8.66 -12.33 -3.10
C TRP A 63 7.31 -12.90 -2.64
N ALA A 64 6.22 -12.42 -3.25
CA ALA A 64 4.87 -12.88 -2.96
C ALA A 64 4.65 -14.38 -3.23
N ALA A 65 5.21 -14.90 -4.32
CA ALA A 65 5.12 -16.32 -4.69
C ALA A 65 5.80 -17.27 -3.70
N LYS A 66 6.69 -16.77 -2.84
CA LYS A 66 7.31 -17.53 -1.75
C LYS A 66 6.47 -17.54 -0.46
N GLY A 67 5.30 -16.90 -0.47
CA GLY A 67 4.41 -16.81 0.70
C GLY A 67 4.58 -15.53 1.51
N GLY A 68 5.35 -14.56 1.01
CA GLY A 68 5.67 -13.32 1.71
C GLY A 68 6.56 -13.53 2.95
N GLY A 69 7.01 -12.42 3.53
CA GLY A 69 7.89 -12.43 4.71
C GLY A 69 9.34 -12.81 4.39
N TRP A 70 9.98 -13.53 5.31
CA TRP A 70 11.43 -13.81 5.33
C TRP A 70 11.85 -15.14 4.68
N THR A 71 10.96 -15.83 3.98
CA THR A 71 11.24 -17.18 3.46
C THR A 71 12.39 -17.23 2.44
N ASP A 72 12.71 -16.09 1.82
CA ASP A 72 13.80 -15.93 0.86
C ASP A 72 14.47 -14.56 1.11
N PRO A 73 15.66 -14.54 1.74
CA PRO A 73 16.33 -13.29 2.12
C PRO A 73 16.67 -12.38 0.94
N GLU A 74 17.00 -12.94 -0.23
CA GLU A 74 17.32 -12.14 -1.42
C GLU A 74 16.09 -11.43 -1.96
N LEU A 75 14.94 -12.11 -1.94
CA LEU A 75 13.66 -11.52 -2.32
C LEU A 75 13.07 -10.61 -1.25
N ALA A 76 13.52 -10.73 0.00
CA ALA A 76 13.14 -9.90 1.14
C ALA A 76 14.19 -8.82 1.49
N ASP A 77 15.05 -8.45 0.53
CA ASP A 77 15.96 -7.31 0.62
C ASP A 77 15.42 -6.16 -0.23
N PHE A 78 14.38 -5.49 0.26
CA PHE A 78 13.81 -4.32 -0.38
C PHE A 78 13.19 -3.35 0.64
N GLU A 79 12.98 -2.11 0.21
CA GLU A 79 12.15 -1.13 0.91
C GLU A 79 11.02 -0.66 -0.02
N LEU A 80 9.78 -0.72 0.44
CA LEU A 80 8.63 -0.21 -0.29
C LEU A 80 8.33 1.22 0.16
N LEU A 81 8.79 2.20 -0.61
CA LEU A 81 8.43 3.60 -0.42
C LEU A 81 7.02 3.84 -0.95
N VAL A 82 6.15 4.42 -0.14
CA VAL A 82 4.78 4.82 -0.48
C VAL A 82 4.67 6.34 -0.39
N ILE A 83 4.09 6.93 -1.43
CA ILE A 83 3.99 8.37 -1.63
C ILE A 83 2.55 8.72 -1.89
N LEU A 84 1.94 9.49 -0.99
CA LEU A 84 0.65 10.13 -1.20
C LEU A 84 0.89 11.56 -1.68
N SER A 85 0.34 11.89 -2.84
CA SER A 85 0.32 13.26 -3.38
C SER A 85 -1.12 13.75 -3.43
N ALA A 86 -1.37 14.99 -3.00
CA ALA A 86 -2.69 15.61 -3.03
C ALA A 86 -2.60 17.12 -3.20
N THR A 87 -3.65 17.74 -3.73
CA THR A 87 -3.75 19.19 -3.87
C THR A 87 -4.71 19.76 -2.83
N VAL A 88 -4.27 20.76 -2.08
CA VAL A 88 -5.10 21.47 -1.11
C VAL A 88 -6.07 22.38 -1.86
N GLU A 89 -7.37 22.17 -1.68
CA GLU A 89 -8.42 22.84 -2.47
C GLU A 89 -8.40 24.36 -2.32
N LEU A 90 -8.16 24.86 -1.10
CA LEU A 90 -8.22 26.30 -0.81
C LEU A 90 -6.99 27.10 -1.26
N THR A 91 -5.84 26.44 -1.41
CA THR A 91 -4.56 27.11 -1.68
C THR A 91 -3.94 26.72 -3.00
N SER A 92 -4.49 25.69 -3.67
CA SER A 92 -3.89 25.02 -4.84
C SER A 92 -2.47 24.51 -4.58
N ALA A 93 -2.04 24.43 -3.31
CA ALA A 93 -0.73 23.91 -2.95
C ALA A 93 -0.72 22.40 -3.06
N THR A 94 0.36 21.84 -3.58
CA THR A 94 0.58 20.39 -3.58
C THR A 94 1.20 19.97 -2.25
N CYS A 95 0.68 18.90 -1.67
CA CYS A 95 1.21 18.25 -0.50
C CYS A 95 1.66 16.84 -0.88
N GLN A 96 2.81 16.43 -0.36
CA GLN A 96 3.31 15.08 -0.52
C GLN A 96 3.69 14.51 0.84
N VAL A 97 3.12 13.35 1.16
CA VAL A 97 3.44 12.58 2.37
C VAL A 97 4.10 11.29 1.93
N ARG A 98 5.15 10.89 2.64
CA ARG A 98 5.96 9.71 2.33
C ARG A 98 6.09 8.85 3.56
N THR A 99 5.99 7.54 3.37
CA THR A 99 6.31 6.52 4.37
C THR A 99 6.97 5.34 3.66
N SER A 100 7.63 4.46 4.39
CA SER A 100 8.20 3.25 3.81
C SER A 100 7.98 2.03 4.68
N TYR A 101 8.01 0.87 4.03
CA TYR A 101 7.82 -0.42 4.66
C TYR A 101 8.95 -1.35 4.26
N LEU A 102 9.62 -1.91 5.27
CA LEU A 102 10.49 -3.06 5.13
C LEU A 102 9.65 -4.34 4.99
N PRO A 103 10.22 -5.45 4.50
CA PRO A 103 9.44 -6.63 4.15
C PRO A 103 8.81 -7.31 5.37
N ASP A 104 9.40 -7.12 6.56
CA ASP A 104 8.89 -7.59 7.85
C ASP A 104 7.72 -6.75 8.40
N GLN A 105 7.57 -5.53 7.91
CA GLN A 105 6.44 -4.65 8.21
C GLN A 105 5.23 -4.93 7.29
N ILE A 106 5.42 -5.73 6.23
CA ILE A 106 4.35 -6.13 5.31
C ILE A 106 3.75 -7.46 5.78
N LEU A 107 2.60 -7.38 6.45
CA LEU A 107 1.94 -8.53 7.05
C LEU A 107 1.18 -9.39 6.02
N TRP A 108 1.83 -10.46 5.55
CA TRP A 108 1.21 -11.41 4.63
C TRP A 108 0.08 -12.21 5.32
N GLY A 109 -1.09 -12.27 4.68
CA GLY A 109 -2.25 -13.00 5.22
C GLY A 109 -3.00 -12.24 6.33
N TYR A 110 -2.89 -10.92 6.36
CA TYR A 110 -3.65 -10.04 7.26
C TYR A 110 -4.56 -9.09 6.47
N GLU A 111 -5.57 -8.57 7.16
CA GLU A 111 -6.48 -7.54 6.66
C GLU A 111 -6.75 -6.48 7.73
N PHE A 112 -7.05 -5.26 7.29
CA PHE A 112 -7.54 -4.19 8.15
C PHE A 112 -9.02 -4.43 8.47
N PRO A 113 -9.42 -4.46 9.76
CA PRO A 113 -10.81 -4.45 10.15
C PRO A 113 -11.52 -3.19 9.61
N PRO A 114 -12.84 -3.26 9.34
CA PRO A 114 -13.58 -2.10 8.88
C PRO A 114 -13.60 -1.02 9.97
N VAL A 115 -13.07 0.17 9.64
CA VAL A 115 -13.09 1.35 10.53
C VAL A 115 -14.42 2.09 10.50
N VAL A 116 -15.29 1.78 9.52
CA VAL A 116 -16.59 2.43 9.33
C VAL A 116 -17.70 1.42 9.60
N SER A 117 -18.66 1.82 10.44
CA SER A 117 -19.86 1.03 10.73
C SER A 117 -21.12 1.89 10.73
N LEU A 118 -22.29 1.26 10.71
CA LEU A 118 -23.58 1.93 10.82
C LEU A 118 -24.09 1.81 12.26
N SER A 119 -24.39 2.95 12.89
CA SER A 119 -25.00 2.97 14.22
C SER A 119 -26.43 2.40 14.18
N PRO A 120 -26.99 1.99 15.34
CA PRO A 120 -28.40 1.60 15.42
C PRO A 120 -29.38 2.69 14.94
N SER A 121 -28.96 3.95 14.96
CA SER A 121 -29.74 5.08 14.45
C SER A 121 -29.53 5.36 12.95
N GLY A 122 -28.82 4.50 12.22
CA GLY A 122 -28.57 4.65 10.79
C GLY A 122 -27.50 5.68 10.40
N LYS A 123 -26.62 6.10 11.33
CA LYS A 123 -25.53 7.04 11.03
C LYS A 123 -24.21 6.31 10.83
N TYR A 124 -23.39 6.73 9.87
CA TYR A 124 -22.03 6.23 9.73
C TYR A 124 -21.17 6.71 10.92
N VAL A 125 -20.43 5.78 11.51
CA VAL A 125 -19.49 6.03 12.61
C VAL A 125 -18.13 5.49 12.19
N ALA A 126 -17.12 6.36 12.27
CA ALA A 126 -15.73 6.00 12.09
C ALA A 126 -15.10 5.74 13.46
N ASP A 127 -14.68 4.51 13.72
CA ASP A 127 -13.95 4.15 14.93
C ASP A 127 -12.45 4.03 14.63
N PHE A 128 -11.73 5.11 14.93
CA PHE A 128 -10.29 5.19 14.71
C PHE A 128 -9.46 4.33 15.68
N ALA A 129 -10.07 3.71 16.70
CA ALA A 129 -9.37 2.72 17.53
C ALA A 129 -8.96 1.46 16.75
N PHE A 130 -9.55 1.25 15.57
CA PHE A 130 -9.23 0.15 14.65
C PHE A 130 -8.32 0.56 13.49
N PHE A 131 -7.88 1.82 13.41
CA PHE A 131 -7.13 2.35 12.27
C PHE A 131 -5.80 1.59 12.03
N ASP A 132 -5.07 1.30 13.10
CA ASP A 132 -3.78 0.62 13.10
C ASP A 132 -3.91 -0.87 13.44
N LYS A 133 -5.13 -1.43 13.46
CA LYS A 133 -5.37 -2.82 13.83
C LYS A 133 -5.34 -3.74 12.61
N GLU A 134 -4.80 -4.91 12.83
CA GLU A 134 -4.71 -6.00 11.87
C GLU A 134 -5.41 -7.25 12.40
N ALA A 135 -6.03 -8.00 11.49
CA ALA A 135 -6.59 -9.31 11.79
C ALA A 135 -6.05 -10.33 10.77
N LYS A 136 -5.72 -11.54 11.23
CA LYS A 136 -5.40 -12.65 10.32
C LYS A 136 -6.61 -12.92 9.44
N THR A 137 -6.43 -12.91 8.12
CA THR A 137 -7.52 -13.24 7.22
C THR A 137 -7.83 -14.73 7.30
N LYS A 138 -9.13 -15.06 7.30
CA LYS A 138 -9.61 -16.46 7.23
C LYS A 138 -9.50 -17.04 5.82
N ILE A 139 -9.26 -16.17 4.84
CA ILE A 139 -9.17 -16.49 3.42
C ILE A 139 -7.68 -16.62 3.11
N THR A 140 -7.26 -17.69 2.43
CA THR A 140 -5.90 -17.73 1.88
C THR A 140 -5.74 -16.54 0.94
N PRO A 141 -4.75 -15.65 1.13
CA PRO A 141 -4.59 -14.49 0.26
C PRO A 141 -4.44 -15.00 -1.17
N LEU A 142 -5.47 -14.75 -1.98
CA LEU A 142 -5.35 -14.92 -3.42
C LEU A 142 -4.23 -13.98 -3.85
N PHE A 143 -3.41 -14.43 -4.79
CA PHE A 143 -2.25 -13.73 -5.36
C PHE A 143 -2.49 -12.26 -5.80
N LYS A 144 -3.70 -11.73 -5.68
CA LYS A 144 -4.19 -10.57 -6.40
C LYS A 144 -4.20 -9.27 -5.61
N GLN A 145 -3.95 -9.22 -4.30
CA GLN A 145 -4.08 -7.93 -3.60
C GLN A 145 -3.26 -7.81 -2.33
N PHE A 146 -2.46 -6.74 -2.28
CA PHE A 146 -1.81 -6.24 -1.08
C PHE A 146 -2.49 -4.96 -0.64
N LYS A 147 -2.75 -4.85 0.66
CA LYS A 147 -3.35 -3.66 1.27
C LYS A 147 -2.26 -2.86 1.97
N LEU A 148 -2.18 -1.57 1.67
CA LEU A 148 -1.41 -0.60 2.44
C LEU A 148 -2.37 0.51 2.88
N ILE A 149 -2.20 0.95 4.13
CA ILE A 149 -2.88 2.14 4.67
C ILE A 149 -2.37 3.37 3.93
#